data_AF-K6WA47-F1
#
_entry.id   AF-K6WA47-F1
#
_cell.length_a   1.000
_cell.length_b   1.000
_cell.length_c   1.000
_cell.angle_alpha   90.00
_cell.angle_beta   90.00
_cell.angle_gamma   90.00
#
_symmetry.space_group_name_H-M   'P 1'
#
loop_
_entity.id
_entity.type
_entity.pdbx_description
1 polymer ?
#
loop_
_entity_poly.entity_id
_entity_poly.type
_entity_poly.pdbx_seq_one_letter_code
_entity_poly.pdbx_strand_id
1 'polypeptide(L)'
;MTVMADTHPDVDAVDRDDTAIEPLPELETVTPGQDPTLAGAIGDTATLDDTLALELDTLTALLWAPPVMARRVLDALIGTRADRDAGRTATTLPGGSVLFLRETHQTVFDAAVALVDEGSPATPVLVNARLAEHGLAGRTRTVMLDIGSPPHGRPVADSADLPYLAAALIDAWYRRGYTALLARMTHATLQRPTAELAGHWTALTTHQHAAETRWLAIRDALARS
;
A
#
# COMPACT_ATOMS: atom_id res chain seq x y z
N MET A 1 -20.42 62.57 -41.83
CA MET A 1 -21.25 61.42 -41.45
C MET A 1 -20.30 60.23 -41.27
N THR A 2 -19.87 60.04 -40.02
CA THR A 2 -19.69 58.79 -39.23
C THR A 2 -19.47 57.48 -40.02
N VAL A 3 -18.28 56.84 -39.94
CA VAL A 3 -17.94 55.58 -39.16
C VAL A 3 -18.27 54.29 -39.96
N MET A 4 -17.50 53.19 -39.99
CA MET A 4 -16.20 52.78 -39.46
C MET A 4 -15.69 51.60 -40.31
N ALA A 5 -14.38 51.37 -40.25
CA ALA A 5 -13.75 50.16 -40.74
C ALA A 5 -14.09 49.00 -39.79
N ASP A 6 -14.72 47.95 -40.32
CA ASP A 6 -14.81 46.66 -39.62
C ASP A 6 -13.92 45.65 -40.34
N THR A 7 -12.84 45.30 -39.64
CA THR A 7 -11.93 44.22 -39.97
C THR A 7 -12.41 43.05 -39.13
N HIS A 8 -13.02 42.03 -39.73
CA HIS A 8 -13.31 40.79 -39.03
C HIS A 8 -12.54 39.65 -39.72
N PRO A 9 -11.57 39.03 -39.03
CA PRO A 9 -10.83 37.89 -39.57
C PRO A 9 -11.69 36.63 -39.51
N ASP A 10 -11.45 35.76 -40.48
CA ASP A 10 -11.77 34.34 -40.49
C ASP A 10 -11.60 33.74 -39.10
N VAL A 11 -12.69 33.25 -38.54
CA VAL A 11 -12.62 32.31 -37.42
C VAL A 11 -12.78 30.94 -38.06
N ASP A 12 -11.63 30.37 -38.42
CA ASP A 12 -11.51 28.94 -38.67
C ASP A 12 -12.26 28.21 -37.55
N ALA A 13 -13.27 27.43 -37.94
CA ALA A 13 -13.91 26.47 -37.08
C ALA A 13 -12.85 25.42 -36.75
N VAL A 14 -12.08 25.69 -35.69
CA VAL A 14 -11.21 24.70 -35.08
C VAL A 14 -12.13 23.62 -34.55
N ASP A 15 -12.10 22.51 -35.28
CA ASP A 15 -12.45 21.17 -34.87
C ASP A 15 -12.26 21.07 -33.35
N ARG A 16 -13.39 21.04 -32.61
CA ARG A 16 -13.36 20.63 -31.20
C ARG A 16 -13.15 19.13 -31.23
N ASP A 17 -11.92 18.76 -31.54
CA ASP A 17 -11.44 17.43 -31.34
C ASP A 17 -11.47 17.17 -29.84
N ASP A 18 -12.09 16.04 -29.54
CA ASP A 18 -12.45 15.54 -28.25
C ASP A 18 -11.15 15.32 -27.45
N THR A 19 -10.63 16.33 -26.76
CA THR A 19 -9.54 16.12 -25.81
C THR A 19 -10.13 15.43 -24.60
N ALA A 20 -10.29 14.11 -24.75
CA ALA A 20 -10.45 13.18 -23.66
C ALA A 20 -9.45 13.58 -22.57
N ILE A 21 -10.01 14.05 -21.45
CA ILE A 21 -9.27 14.29 -20.22
C ILE A 21 -8.69 12.94 -19.85
N GLU A 22 -7.40 12.75 -20.10
CA GLU A 22 -6.70 11.55 -19.64
C GLU A 22 -6.77 11.56 -18.10
N PRO A 23 -7.44 10.59 -17.47
CA PRO A 23 -7.68 10.64 -16.04
C PRO A 23 -6.35 10.51 -15.30
N LEU A 24 -6.08 11.48 -14.43
CA LEU A 24 -5.02 11.38 -13.43
C LEU A 24 -5.33 10.21 -12.47
N PRO A 25 -4.29 9.46 -12.04
CA PRO A 25 -4.42 8.07 -11.61
C PRO A 25 -5.23 7.88 -10.32
N GLU A 26 -5.93 6.75 -10.26
CA GLU A 26 -6.75 6.30 -9.13
C GLU A 26 -5.91 6.16 -7.84
N LEU A 27 -6.36 6.84 -6.78
CA LEU A 27 -5.71 6.85 -5.48
C LEU A 27 -6.29 5.76 -4.57
N GLU A 28 -6.03 4.50 -4.92
CA GLU A 28 -6.23 3.34 -4.05
C GLU A 28 -4.88 2.77 -3.60
N THR A 29 -3.99 3.65 -3.13
CA THR A 29 -2.63 3.31 -2.67
C THR A 29 -1.97 2.21 -3.50
N VAL A 30 -1.83 2.53 -4.80
CA VAL A 30 -0.85 2.00 -5.75
C VAL A 30 -1.15 0.62 -6.39
N THR A 31 -1.12 0.56 -7.74
CA THR A 31 -1.11 -0.66 -8.58
C THR A 31 -0.13 -0.52 -9.80
N PRO A 32 0.30 -1.61 -10.48
CA PRO A 32 1.70 -2.10 -10.66
C PRO A 32 2.46 -1.50 -11.88
N GLY A 33 3.80 -1.54 -12.03
CA GLY A 33 4.87 -2.30 -11.36
C GLY A 33 6.30 -1.86 -11.79
N GLN A 34 6.54 -0.55 -11.97
CA GLN A 34 7.88 0.02 -12.25
C GLN A 34 8.14 1.39 -11.57
N ASP A 35 7.25 1.90 -10.72
CA ASP A 35 7.42 3.21 -10.07
C ASP A 35 8.17 3.07 -8.73
N PRO A 36 9.31 3.75 -8.51
CA PRO A 36 10.01 3.69 -7.22
C PRO A 36 9.21 4.32 -6.06
N THR A 37 8.08 4.99 -6.32
CA THR A 37 7.16 5.55 -5.32
C THR A 37 6.05 4.58 -4.89
N LEU A 38 6.02 3.34 -5.41
CA LEU A 38 4.93 2.39 -5.17
C LEU A 38 4.82 1.96 -3.69
N ALA A 39 5.94 1.79 -2.99
CA ALA A 39 5.97 1.48 -1.56
C ALA A 39 5.95 2.74 -0.66
N GLY A 40 5.76 3.91 -1.28
CA GLY A 40 5.97 5.23 -0.71
C GLY A 40 7.45 5.62 -0.63
N ALA A 41 7.75 6.78 -0.04
CA ALA A 41 9.11 7.30 0.06
C ALA A 41 9.68 7.14 1.48
N ILE A 42 10.96 6.78 1.58
CA ILE A 42 11.71 6.71 2.85
C ILE A 42 12.79 7.80 2.80
N GLY A 43 12.88 8.58 3.89
CA GLY A 43 13.71 9.78 3.95
C GLY A 43 15.21 9.52 4.16
N ASP A 44 15.59 8.52 4.94
CA ASP A 44 16.98 8.22 5.28
C ASP A 44 17.26 6.71 5.48
N THR A 45 18.55 6.35 5.57
CA THR A 45 19.00 4.95 5.69
C THR A 45 18.68 4.31 7.03
N ALA A 46 18.61 5.08 8.12
CA ALA A 46 18.26 4.54 9.44
C ALA A 46 16.77 4.13 9.48
N THR A 47 15.90 4.98 8.94
CA THR A 47 14.47 4.68 8.78
C THR A 47 14.25 3.48 7.88
N LEU A 48 15.09 3.29 6.85
CA LEU A 48 15.06 2.09 6.02
C LEU A 48 15.37 0.84 6.85
N ASP A 49 16.48 0.81 7.58
CA ASP A 49 16.87 -0.36 8.37
C ASP A 49 15.81 -0.71 9.44
N ASP A 50 15.27 0.30 10.13
CA ASP A 50 14.19 0.11 11.11
C ASP A 50 12.91 -0.44 10.46
N THR A 51 12.56 0.06 9.27
CA THR A 51 11.39 -0.43 8.51
C THR A 51 11.59 -1.90 8.12
N LEU A 52 12.77 -2.26 7.63
CA LEU A 52 13.07 -3.64 7.22
C LEU A 52 13.08 -4.60 8.43
N ALA A 53 13.56 -4.12 9.57
CA ALA A 53 13.56 -4.85 10.83
C ALA A 53 12.13 -5.07 11.35
N LEU A 54 11.24 -4.07 11.23
CA LEU A 54 9.82 -4.18 11.57
C LEU A 54 9.07 -5.15 10.65
N GLU A 55 9.35 -5.11 9.35
CA GLU A 55 8.76 -6.02 8.37
C GLU A 55 9.07 -7.48 8.70
N LEU A 56 10.35 -7.78 8.96
CA LEU A 56 10.77 -9.13 9.30
C LEU A 56 10.16 -9.61 10.63
N ASP A 57 10.09 -8.75 11.64
CA ASP A 57 9.44 -9.08 12.92
C ASP A 57 7.95 -9.35 12.74
N THR A 58 7.27 -8.56 11.91
CA THR A 58 5.85 -8.75 11.62
C THR A 58 5.60 -10.08 10.92
N LEU A 59 6.43 -10.43 9.92
CA LEU A 59 6.33 -11.74 9.25
C LEU A 59 6.65 -12.89 10.19
N THR A 60 7.63 -12.72 11.07
CA THR A 60 7.99 -13.73 12.06
C THR A 60 6.82 -13.96 13.01
N ALA A 61 6.31 -12.90 13.65
CA ALA A 61 5.15 -12.99 14.53
C ALA A 61 3.93 -13.59 13.82
N LEU A 62 3.68 -13.23 12.54
CA LEU A 62 2.57 -13.74 11.76
C LEU A 62 2.66 -15.25 11.52
N LEU A 63 3.82 -15.73 11.08
CA LEU A 63 4.00 -17.14 10.72
C LEU A 63 4.02 -18.05 11.95
N TRP A 64 4.43 -17.53 13.11
CA TRP A 64 4.42 -18.26 14.38
C TRP A 64 3.11 -18.08 15.17
N ALA A 65 2.18 -17.23 14.71
CA ALA A 65 0.93 -16.98 15.43
C ALA A 65 -0.05 -18.15 15.39
N PRO A 66 -0.88 -18.31 16.44
CA PRO A 66 -2.03 -19.19 16.38
C PRO A 66 -2.93 -18.83 15.18
N PRO A 67 -3.52 -19.82 14.47
CA PRO A 67 -4.26 -19.57 13.23
C PRO A 67 -5.40 -18.56 13.38
N VAL A 68 -6.06 -18.55 14.55
CA VAL A 68 -7.14 -17.60 14.87
C VAL A 68 -6.61 -16.17 14.95
N MET A 69 -5.43 -15.96 15.55
CA MET A 69 -4.81 -14.64 15.69
C MET A 69 -4.29 -14.14 14.35
N ALA A 70 -3.58 -14.99 13.59
CA ALA A 70 -3.13 -14.66 12.24
C ALA A 70 -4.31 -14.22 11.36
N ARG A 71 -5.41 -14.98 11.37
CA ARG A 71 -6.63 -14.62 10.64
C ARG A 71 -7.21 -13.27 11.08
N ARG A 72 -7.39 -13.05 12.38
CA ARG A 72 -7.94 -11.78 12.89
C ARG A 72 -7.12 -10.58 12.46
N VAL A 73 -5.79 -10.68 12.56
CA VAL A 73 -4.90 -9.59 12.16
C VAL A 73 -4.96 -9.38 10.65
N LEU A 74 -4.91 -10.43 9.84
CA LEU A 74 -5.06 -10.29 8.38
C LEU A 74 -6.41 -9.69 7.99
N ASP A 75 -7.50 -10.16 8.59
CA ASP A 75 -8.85 -9.62 8.36
C ASP A 75 -8.93 -8.13 8.75
N ALA A 76 -8.27 -7.73 9.84
CA ALA A 76 -8.19 -6.32 10.24
C ALA A 76 -7.39 -5.46 9.24
N LEU A 77 -6.32 -6.00 8.64
CA LEU A 77 -5.47 -5.28 7.71
C LEU A 77 -6.10 -5.18 6.31
N ILE A 78 -6.52 -6.31 5.76
CA ILE A 78 -6.86 -6.47 4.33
C ILE A 78 -8.27 -7.01 4.12
N GLY A 79 -9.10 -7.07 5.17
CA GLY A 79 -10.46 -7.61 5.12
C GLY A 79 -10.49 -9.14 5.04
N THR A 80 -11.68 -9.72 5.00
CA THR A 80 -11.84 -11.12 4.63
C THR A 80 -11.68 -11.30 3.13
N ARG A 81 -11.49 -12.53 2.65
CA ARG A 81 -11.51 -12.84 1.21
C ARG A 81 -12.77 -12.30 0.51
N ALA A 82 -13.93 -12.47 1.13
CA ALA A 82 -15.20 -11.98 0.59
C ALA A 82 -15.31 -10.44 0.59
N ASP A 83 -14.60 -9.75 1.48
CA ASP A 83 -14.51 -8.28 1.44
C ASP A 83 -13.63 -7.83 0.28
N ARG A 84 -12.48 -8.49 0.06
CA ARG A 84 -11.57 -8.21 -1.05
C ARG A 84 -12.20 -8.49 -2.42
N ASP A 85 -12.84 -9.65 -2.58
CA ASP A 85 -13.51 -10.03 -3.84
C ASP A 85 -14.65 -9.06 -4.18
N ALA A 86 -15.28 -8.45 -3.17
CA ALA A 86 -16.32 -7.45 -3.31
C ALA A 86 -15.80 -6.01 -3.44
N GLY A 87 -14.47 -5.79 -3.40
CA GLY A 87 -13.86 -4.46 -3.44
C GLY A 87 -14.20 -3.58 -2.23
N ARG A 88 -14.48 -4.16 -1.06
CA ARG A 88 -14.81 -3.41 0.15
C ARG A 88 -13.54 -2.96 0.86
N THR A 89 -13.24 -1.66 0.73
CA THR A 89 -11.99 -1.05 1.20
C THR A 89 -12.21 0.03 2.27
N ALA A 90 -13.45 0.30 2.68
CA ALA A 90 -13.78 1.43 3.56
C ALA A 90 -13.12 1.38 4.95
N THR A 91 -12.80 0.19 5.45
CA THR A 91 -12.23 -0.03 6.79
C THR A 91 -10.96 -0.88 6.78
N THR A 92 -10.42 -1.16 5.59
CA THR A 92 -9.29 -2.07 5.35
C THR A 92 -8.41 -1.50 4.25
N LEU A 93 -7.25 -2.10 4.01
CA LEU A 93 -6.42 -1.69 2.89
C LEU A 93 -7.07 -2.01 1.54
N PRO A 94 -6.87 -1.17 0.51
CA PRO A 94 -7.29 -1.46 -0.85
C PRO A 94 -6.65 -2.73 -1.40
N GLY A 95 -7.37 -3.42 -2.27
CA GLY A 95 -6.85 -4.59 -2.98
C GLY A 95 -5.59 -4.22 -3.77
N GLY A 96 -4.55 -5.05 -3.66
CA GLY A 96 -3.26 -4.80 -4.33
C GLY A 96 -2.30 -3.88 -3.59
N SER A 97 -2.64 -3.41 -2.38
CA SER A 97 -1.74 -2.60 -1.56
C SER A 97 -0.42 -3.34 -1.24
N VAL A 98 0.71 -2.70 -1.54
CA VAL A 98 2.05 -3.20 -1.18
C VAL A 98 2.40 -2.71 0.22
N LEU A 99 2.26 -3.60 1.21
CA LEU A 99 2.53 -3.30 2.61
C LEU A 99 4.01 -3.25 2.94
N PHE A 100 4.78 -4.13 2.30
CA PHE A 100 6.19 -4.34 2.57
C PHE A 100 7.04 -3.65 1.51
N LEU A 101 8.05 -2.90 1.94
CA LEU A 101 9.04 -2.28 1.10
C LEU A 101 9.88 -3.32 0.36
N ARG A 102 10.27 -4.41 1.04
CA ARG A 102 10.96 -5.53 0.39
C ARG A 102 9.96 -6.42 -0.32
N GLU A 103 10.13 -6.57 -1.63
CA GLU A 103 9.30 -7.45 -2.45
C GLU A 103 9.31 -8.91 -1.95
N THR A 104 10.44 -9.40 -1.44
CA THR A 104 10.53 -10.74 -0.85
C THR A 104 9.70 -10.86 0.42
N HIS A 105 9.56 -9.79 1.21
CA HIS A 105 8.69 -9.78 2.39
C HIS A 105 7.21 -9.76 1.97
N GLN A 106 6.87 -8.93 0.98
CA GLN A 106 5.52 -8.92 0.38
C GLN A 106 5.14 -10.31 -0.15
N THR A 107 6.06 -10.97 -0.85
CA THR A 107 5.85 -12.31 -1.40
C THR A 107 5.54 -13.35 -0.31
N VAL A 108 6.22 -13.29 0.83
CA VAL A 108 5.96 -14.17 1.99
C VAL A 108 4.59 -13.85 2.61
N PHE A 109 4.26 -12.56 2.75
CA PHE A 109 2.96 -12.12 3.24
C PHE A 109 1.82 -12.61 2.34
N ASP A 110 1.93 -12.46 1.03
CA ASP A 110 0.91 -12.88 0.07
C ASP A 110 0.68 -14.40 0.13
N ALA A 111 1.75 -15.19 0.30
CA ALA A 111 1.64 -16.63 0.50
C ALA A 111 0.94 -16.99 1.83
N ALA A 112 1.20 -16.25 2.90
CA ALA A 112 0.52 -16.42 4.18
C ALA A 112 -0.99 -16.07 4.08
N VAL A 113 -1.33 -14.97 3.40
CA VAL A 113 -2.72 -14.58 3.13
C VAL A 113 -3.46 -15.66 2.36
N ALA A 114 -2.87 -16.19 1.28
CA ALA A 114 -3.48 -17.24 0.48
C ALA A 114 -3.77 -18.50 1.30
N LEU A 115 -2.85 -18.92 2.17
CA LEU A 115 -3.07 -20.07 3.05
C LEU A 115 -4.22 -19.83 4.04
N VAL A 116 -4.29 -18.65 4.66
CA VAL A 116 -5.35 -18.32 5.62
C VAL A 116 -6.72 -18.26 4.95
N ASP A 117 -6.78 -17.72 3.74
CA ASP A 117 -7.98 -17.65 2.90
C ASP A 117 -8.51 -19.03 2.50
N GLU A 118 -7.61 -20.00 2.32
CA GLU A 118 -7.94 -21.40 2.04
C GLU A 118 -8.32 -22.18 3.30
N GLY A 119 -8.22 -21.58 4.49
CA GLY A 119 -8.47 -22.24 5.76
C GLY A 119 -7.26 -22.97 6.36
N SER A 120 -6.09 -22.85 5.74
CA SER A 120 -4.84 -23.45 6.20
C SER A 120 -4.10 -22.51 7.17
N PRO A 121 -3.33 -23.05 8.13
CA PRO A 121 -2.48 -22.22 8.97
C PRO A 121 -1.28 -21.69 8.18
N ALA A 122 -0.90 -20.43 8.39
CA ALA A 122 0.25 -19.81 7.72
C ALA A 122 1.59 -20.11 8.41
N THR A 123 1.87 -21.37 8.72
CA THR A 123 3.14 -21.73 9.40
C THR A 123 4.35 -21.55 8.47
N PRO A 124 5.58 -21.40 8.99
CA PRO A 124 6.76 -21.25 8.14
C PRO A 124 6.93 -22.39 7.13
N VAL A 125 6.58 -23.62 7.54
CA VAL A 125 6.68 -24.81 6.68
C VAL A 125 5.70 -24.75 5.52
N LEU A 126 4.44 -24.40 5.79
CA LEU A 126 3.41 -24.34 4.74
C LEU A 126 3.61 -23.15 3.81
N VAL A 127 4.03 -22.00 4.35
CA VAL A 127 4.42 -20.84 3.54
C VAL A 127 5.59 -21.20 2.64
N ASN A 128 6.64 -21.86 3.15
CA ASN A 128 7.77 -22.30 2.33
C ASN A 128 7.35 -23.30 1.25
N ALA A 129 6.44 -24.23 1.57
CA ALA A 129 5.90 -25.18 0.58
C ALA A 129 5.14 -24.44 -0.54
N ARG A 130 4.27 -23.49 -0.20
CA ARG A 130 3.55 -22.66 -1.17
C ARG A 130 4.50 -21.85 -2.05
N LEU A 131 5.54 -21.26 -1.46
CA LEU A 131 6.57 -20.53 -2.21
C LEU A 131 7.34 -21.46 -3.16
N ALA A 132 7.61 -22.70 -2.76
CA ALA A 132 8.25 -23.70 -3.62
C ALA A 132 7.35 -24.13 -4.80
N GLU A 133 6.05 -24.35 -4.56
CA GLU A 133 5.06 -24.66 -5.59
C GLU A 133 5.01 -23.59 -6.70
N HIS A 134 5.19 -22.32 -6.33
CA HIS A 134 5.24 -21.20 -7.27
C HIS A 134 6.64 -20.87 -7.83
N GLY A 135 7.65 -21.70 -7.54
CA GLY A 135 9.03 -21.47 -8.02
C GLY A 135 9.75 -20.30 -7.36
N LEU A 136 9.27 -19.81 -6.22
CA LEU A 136 9.79 -18.64 -5.50
C LEU A 136 10.76 -18.99 -4.36
N ALA A 137 10.92 -20.27 -4.02
CA ALA A 137 11.75 -20.72 -2.90
C ALA A 137 13.20 -20.23 -2.95
N GLY A 138 13.82 -20.14 -4.13
CA GLY A 138 15.18 -19.61 -4.27
C GLY A 138 15.27 -18.13 -3.91
N ARG A 139 14.24 -17.35 -4.29
CA ARG A 139 14.16 -15.90 -4.10
C ARG A 139 13.86 -15.52 -2.65
N THR A 140 13.04 -16.31 -1.95
CA THR A 140 12.61 -16.05 -0.57
C THR A 140 13.44 -16.78 0.49
N ARG A 141 14.42 -17.60 0.08
CA ARG A 141 15.22 -18.46 0.97
C ARG A 141 15.79 -17.72 2.19
N THR A 142 16.46 -16.58 1.97
CA THR A 142 17.11 -15.83 3.06
C THR A 142 16.08 -15.37 4.08
N VAL A 143 14.97 -14.79 3.62
CA VAL A 143 13.88 -14.31 4.50
C VAL A 143 13.27 -15.47 5.29
N MET A 144 12.99 -16.61 4.65
CA MET A 144 12.45 -17.77 5.35
C MET A 144 13.42 -18.36 6.38
N LEU A 145 14.73 -18.28 6.13
CA LEU A 145 15.76 -18.67 7.11
C LEU A 145 15.80 -17.69 8.28
N ASP A 146 15.73 -16.39 8.01
CA ASP A 146 15.72 -15.36 9.05
C ASP A 146 14.46 -15.44 9.93
N ILE A 147 13.31 -15.81 9.36
CA ILE A 147 12.07 -16.07 10.11
C ILE A 147 12.18 -17.32 10.99
N GLY A 148 12.82 -18.38 10.49
CA GLY A 148 12.99 -19.64 11.23
C GLY A 148 14.10 -19.59 12.27
N SER A 149 15.10 -18.73 12.08
CA SER A 149 16.27 -18.57 12.92
C SER A 149 16.77 -17.12 12.88
N PRO A 150 16.15 -16.21 13.66
CA PRO A 150 16.53 -14.81 13.69
C PRO A 150 18.01 -14.62 14.02
N PRO A 151 18.69 -13.64 13.40
CA PRO A 151 20.11 -13.38 13.66
C PRO A 151 20.35 -13.04 15.14
N HIS A 152 21.50 -13.50 15.65
CA HIS A 152 21.86 -13.40 17.06
C HIS A 152 21.85 -11.93 17.54
N GLY A 153 21.25 -11.68 18.72
CA GLY A 153 21.33 -10.37 19.41
C GLY A 153 20.05 -9.53 19.40
N ARG A 154 18.95 -10.00 18.77
CA ARG A 154 17.63 -9.35 18.83
C ARG A 154 16.61 -10.26 19.52
N PRO A 155 15.72 -9.74 20.40
CA PRO A 155 14.56 -10.49 20.86
C PRO A 155 13.75 -10.97 19.66
N VAL A 156 13.37 -12.25 19.65
CA VAL A 156 12.49 -12.80 18.61
C VAL A 156 11.08 -12.26 18.86
N ALA A 157 10.47 -11.66 17.85
CA ALA A 157 9.08 -11.23 17.91
C ALA A 157 8.18 -12.42 18.25
N ASP A 158 7.40 -12.32 19.32
CA ASP A 158 6.44 -13.34 19.68
C ASP A 158 5.17 -13.16 18.84
N SER A 159 4.46 -14.26 18.60
CA SER A 159 3.08 -14.26 18.12
C SER A 159 2.17 -13.28 18.86
N ALA A 160 2.36 -13.11 20.17
CA ALA A 160 1.60 -12.17 20.99
C ALA A 160 1.81 -10.69 20.60
N ASP A 161 2.96 -10.37 19.98
CA ASP A 161 3.29 -9.02 19.52
C ASP A 161 2.65 -8.69 18.17
N LEU A 162 2.09 -9.69 17.47
CA LEU A 162 1.58 -9.53 16.10
C LEU A 162 0.61 -8.35 15.93
N PRO A 163 -0.42 -8.15 16.78
CA PRO A 163 -1.31 -7.01 16.62
C PRO A 163 -0.60 -5.66 16.75
N TYR A 164 0.43 -5.57 17.60
CA TYR A 164 1.23 -4.35 17.80
C TYR A 164 2.22 -4.10 16.65
N LEU A 165 2.83 -5.16 16.13
CA LEU A 165 3.74 -5.09 14.97
C LEU A 165 2.99 -4.75 13.68
N ALA A 166 1.85 -5.39 13.43
CA ALA A 166 0.98 -5.09 12.29
C ALA A 166 0.52 -3.62 12.29
N ALA A 167 0.21 -3.13 13.47
CA ALA A 167 -0.13 -1.76 13.77
C ALA A 167 0.99 -0.77 13.41
N ALA A 168 2.19 -1.02 13.90
CA ALA A 168 3.37 -0.20 13.57
C ALA A 168 3.68 -0.26 12.06
N LEU A 169 3.51 -1.42 11.43
CA LEU A 169 3.69 -1.60 9.98
C LEU A 169 2.73 -0.73 9.19
N ILE A 170 1.47 -0.66 9.60
CA ILE A 170 0.45 0.21 9.00
C ILE A 170 0.77 1.68 9.20
N ASP A 171 1.19 2.08 10.40
CA ASP A 171 1.60 3.45 10.69
C ASP A 171 2.77 3.87 9.79
N ALA A 172 3.75 2.98 9.60
CA ALA A 172 4.87 3.20 8.68
C ALA A 172 4.40 3.29 7.22
N TRP A 173 3.50 2.39 6.80
CA TRP A 173 2.97 2.39 5.44
C TRP A 173 2.21 3.67 5.10
N TYR A 174 1.31 4.14 5.96
CA TYR A 174 0.61 5.42 5.75
C TYR A 174 1.58 6.59 5.73
N ARG A 175 2.60 6.61 6.60
CA ARG A 175 3.63 7.66 6.60
C ARG A 175 4.40 7.71 5.28
N ARG A 176 4.80 6.55 4.74
CA ARG A 176 5.45 6.47 3.42
C ARG A 176 4.53 6.94 2.30
N GLY A 177 3.24 6.56 2.35
CA GLY A 177 2.21 7.02 1.42
C GLY A 177 2.02 8.53 1.44
N TYR A 178 1.88 9.14 2.63
CA TYR A 178 1.78 10.60 2.77
C TYR A 178 3.03 11.34 2.28
N THR A 179 4.21 10.78 2.50
CA THR A 179 5.47 11.37 2.00
C THR A 179 5.50 11.38 0.47
N ALA A 180 5.12 10.26 -0.17
CA ALA A 180 5.02 10.19 -1.63
C ALA A 180 3.93 11.13 -2.18
N LEU A 181 2.82 11.26 -1.46
CA LEU A 181 1.73 12.17 -1.82
C LEU A 181 2.20 13.64 -1.83
N LEU A 182 2.89 14.07 -0.78
CA LEU A 182 3.46 15.43 -0.70
C LEU A 182 4.47 15.71 -1.81
N ALA A 183 5.30 14.72 -2.15
CA ALA A 183 6.24 14.84 -3.28
C ALA A 183 5.50 15.03 -4.61
N ARG A 184 4.43 14.26 -4.84
CA ARG A 184 3.59 14.38 -6.04
C ARG A 184 2.87 15.74 -6.11
N MET A 185 2.42 16.28 -4.98
CA MET A 185 1.81 17.62 -4.94
C MET A 185 2.81 18.72 -5.29
N THR A 186 4.02 18.62 -4.77
CA THR A 186 5.12 19.54 -5.11
C THR A 186 5.37 19.51 -6.61
N HIS A 187 5.42 18.31 -7.19
CA HIS A 187 5.58 18.13 -8.62
C HIS A 187 4.40 18.71 -9.44
N ALA A 188 3.15 18.43 -9.05
CA ALA A 188 1.97 18.95 -9.75
C ALA A 188 1.92 20.49 -9.74
N THR A 189 2.30 21.12 -8.62
CA THR A 189 2.37 22.58 -8.50
C THR A 189 3.37 23.20 -9.48
N LEU A 190 4.43 22.48 -9.84
CA LEU A 190 5.44 22.94 -10.79
C LEU A 190 5.06 22.74 -12.26
N GLN A 191 4.17 21.79 -12.56
CA GLN A 191 3.91 21.31 -13.93
C GLN A 191 2.52 21.61 -14.46
N ARG A 192 1.53 21.91 -13.59
CA ARG A 192 0.13 22.05 -13.98
C ARG A 192 -0.33 23.50 -14.07
N PRO A 193 -1.27 23.83 -14.99
CA PRO A 193 -1.89 25.14 -15.05
C PRO A 193 -2.62 25.48 -13.75
N THR A 194 -2.59 26.76 -13.35
CA THR A 194 -3.21 27.23 -12.09
C THR A 194 -4.70 26.90 -11.99
N ALA A 195 -5.43 26.89 -13.10
CA ALA A 195 -6.86 26.58 -13.15
C ALA A 195 -7.18 25.13 -12.72
N GLU A 196 -6.23 24.20 -12.89
CA GLU A 196 -6.40 22.78 -12.53
C GLU A 196 -6.03 22.47 -11.07
N LEU A 197 -5.32 23.40 -10.40
CA LEU A 197 -4.79 23.16 -9.05
C LEU A 197 -5.91 22.99 -8.01
N ALA A 198 -7.00 23.75 -8.11
CA ALA A 198 -8.11 23.66 -7.16
C ALA A 198 -8.79 22.27 -7.16
N GLY A 199 -8.95 21.67 -8.35
CA GLY A 199 -9.47 20.31 -8.50
C GLY A 199 -8.53 19.26 -7.90
N HIS A 200 -7.22 19.40 -8.14
CA HIS A 200 -6.20 18.53 -7.54
C HIS A 200 -6.22 18.59 -6.01
N TRP A 201 -6.31 19.78 -5.42
CA TRP A 201 -6.41 19.96 -3.98
C TRP A 201 -7.66 19.30 -3.38
N THR A 202 -8.80 19.36 -4.09
CA THR A 202 -10.06 18.77 -3.62
C THR A 202 -10.04 17.25 -3.68
N ALA A 203 -9.48 16.67 -4.75
CA ALA A 203 -9.29 15.22 -4.87
C ALA A 203 -8.35 14.69 -3.78
N LEU A 204 -7.28 15.45 -3.50
CA LEU A 204 -6.31 15.13 -2.48
C LEU A 204 -6.91 15.10 -1.07
N THR A 205 -7.63 16.14 -0.66
CA THR A 205 -8.22 16.21 0.68
C THR A 205 -9.25 15.10 0.89
N THR A 206 -10.04 14.81 -0.15
CA THR A 206 -10.98 13.66 -0.15
C THR A 206 -10.23 12.34 0.07
N HIS A 207 -9.11 12.14 -0.63
CA HIS A 207 -8.26 10.97 -0.45
C HIS A 207 -7.66 10.88 0.96
N GLN A 208 -7.17 12.00 1.51
CA GLN A 208 -6.61 12.06 2.86
C GLN A 208 -7.66 11.66 3.92
N HIS A 209 -8.88 12.18 3.83
CA HIS A 209 -9.95 11.81 4.76
C HIS A 209 -10.33 10.32 4.67
N ALA A 210 -10.39 9.76 3.46
CA ALA A 210 -10.64 8.34 3.27
C ALA A 210 -9.49 7.47 3.80
N ALA A 211 -8.24 7.91 3.64
CA ALA A 211 -7.05 7.26 4.20
C ALA A 211 -7.04 7.28 5.73
N GLU A 212 -7.35 8.42 6.35
CA GLU A 212 -7.44 8.57 7.80
C GLU A 212 -8.55 7.70 8.40
N THR A 213 -9.73 7.69 7.77
CA THR A 213 -10.86 6.85 8.21
C THR A 213 -10.48 5.37 8.22
N ARG A 214 -9.82 4.89 7.14
CA ARG A 214 -9.34 3.51 7.05
C ARG A 214 -8.26 3.21 8.08
N TRP A 215 -7.28 4.10 8.22
CA TRP A 215 -6.20 3.96 9.18
C TRP A 215 -6.73 3.78 10.60
N LEU A 216 -7.66 4.64 11.04
CA LEU A 216 -8.29 4.53 12.36
C LEU A 216 -9.08 3.22 12.52
N ALA A 217 -9.84 2.82 11.50
CA ALA A 217 -10.61 1.59 11.54
C ALA A 217 -9.71 0.34 11.68
N ILE A 218 -8.59 0.28 10.93
CA ILE A 218 -7.59 -0.79 11.03
C ILE A 218 -6.97 -0.79 12.42
N ARG A 219 -6.57 0.38 12.93
CA ARG A 219 -5.94 0.53 14.25
C ARG A 219 -6.85 0.05 15.38
N ASP A 220 -8.12 0.40 15.30
CA ASP A 220 -9.16 -0.02 16.24
C ASP A 220 -9.42 -1.54 16.18
N ALA A 221 -9.41 -2.12 14.97
CA ALA A 221 -9.56 -3.57 14.79
C ALA A 221 -8.37 -4.35 15.38
N LEU A 222 -7.14 -3.88 15.13
CA LEU A 222 -5.92 -4.49 15.67
C LEU A 222 -5.87 -4.40 17.20
N ALA A 223 -6.33 -3.30 17.80
CA ALA A 223 -6.37 -3.15 19.25
C ALA A 223 -7.33 -4.14 19.96
N ARG A 224 -8.25 -4.76 19.23
CA ARG A 224 -9.21 -5.76 19.72
C ARG A 224 -8.83 -7.22 19.40
N SER A 225 -7.72 -7.43 18.69
CA SER A 225 -7.36 -8.73 18.09
C SER A 225 -6.78 -9.72 19.09
#